data_AF-A0A3C0J240-F1
#
_entry.id   AF-A0A3C0J240-F1
#
_cell.length_a   1.000
_cell.length_b   1.000
_cell.length_c   1.000
_cell.angle_alpha   90.00
_cell.angle_beta   90.00
_cell.angle_gamma   90.00
#
_symmetry.space_group_name_H-M   'P 1'
#
loop_
_entity.id
_entity.type
_entity.pdbx_description
1 polymer ?
#
loop_
_entity_poly.entity_id
_entity_poly.type
_entity_poly.pdbx_seq_one_letter_code
_entity_poly.pdbx_strand_id
1 'polypeptide(L)'
;MIHLGNVEFIKITFGCSALLTTGVGFLRLIAALTPSLETLAVAGLLDALPGVVSSGRIAGALTPLLAVFAVLLCSYVVQTLNRFLMLRLSMRLEDRLKPEFVAKVNRLAYEHIEDDGTYDLLERVGADLPG
;
A
#
# COMPACT_ATOMS: atom_id res chain seq x y z
N MET A 1 -9.87 -2.07 -21.98
CA MET A 1 -8.96 -0.90 -21.96
C MET A 1 -8.40 -0.53 -20.57
N ILE A 2 -8.77 -1.24 -19.48
CA ILE A 2 -8.33 -0.91 -18.11
C ILE A 2 -6.90 -1.43 -17.81
N HIS A 3 -6.43 -2.44 -18.54
CA HIS A 3 -5.14 -3.09 -18.24
C HIS A 3 -3.89 -2.33 -18.72
N LEU A 4 -3.96 -1.49 -19.77
CA LEU A 4 -2.78 -0.73 -20.23
C LEU A 4 -2.47 0.49 -19.36
N GLY A 5 -3.51 1.19 -18.86
CA GLY A 5 -3.34 2.35 -17.99
C GLY A 5 -2.54 2.01 -16.72
N ASN A 6 -2.83 0.86 -16.09
CA ASN A 6 -2.14 0.43 -14.88
C ASN A 6 -0.62 0.29 -15.06
N VAL A 7 -0.15 -0.13 -16.23
CA VAL A 7 1.29 -0.31 -16.49
C VAL A 7 1.99 1.04 -16.64
N GLU A 8 1.34 2.02 -17.26
CA GLU A 8 1.87 3.39 -17.37
C GLU A 8 1.88 4.10 -16.02
N PHE A 9 0.83 3.95 -15.20
CA PHE A 9 0.82 4.46 -13.82
C PHE A 9 1.95 3.85 -12.97
N ILE A 10 2.21 2.55 -13.13
CA ILE A 10 3.34 1.87 -12.46
C ILE A 10 4.67 2.46 -12.93
N LYS A 11 4.85 2.73 -14.24
CA LYS A 11 6.05 3.39 -14.77
C LYS A 11 6.25 4.79 -14.20
N ILE A 12 5.19 5.59 -14.09
CA ILE A 12 5.25 6.95 -13.53
C ILE A 12 5.65 6.91 -12.05
N THR A 13 5.08 5.99 -11.26
CA THR A 13 5.49 5.80 -9.86
C THR A 13 6.92 5.25 -9.74
N PHE A 14 7.35 4.37 -10.64
CA PHE A 14 8.74 3.90 -10.71
C PHE A 14 9.73 5.03 -11.05
N GLY A 15 9.32 5.98 -11.89
CA GLY A 15 10.09 7.17 -12.25
C GLY A 15 10.29 8.15 -11.09
N CYS A 16 9.32 8.24 -10.17
CA CYS A 16 9.44 9.08 -8.96
C CYS A 16 10.32 8.43 -7.88
N SER A 17 10.19 7.12 -7.62
CA SER A 17 11.10 6.38 -6.74
C SER A 17 10.93 4.84 -6.83
N ALA A 18 11.77 4.19 -7.63
CA ALA A 18 11.82 2.72 -7.76
C ALA A 18 11.91 1.97 -6.41
N LEU A 19 12.59 2.56 -5.42
CA LEU A 19 12.81 1.95 -4.10
C LEU A 19 11.53 1.90 -3.24
N LEU A 20 10.69 2.94 -3.31
CA LEU A 20 9.43 2.96 -2.56
C LEU A 20 8.39 2.05 -3.21
N THR A 21 8.33 2.00 -4.55
CA THR A 21 7.36 1.15 -5.26
C THR A 21 7.66 -0.33 -5.07
N THR A 22 8.93 -0.72 -5.14
CA THR A 22 9.37 -2.09 -4.82
C THR A 22 9.09 -2.43 -3.36
N GLY A 23 9.36 -1.49 -2.45
CA GLY A 23 9.04 -1.62 -1.02
C GLY A 23 7.55 -1.84 -0.77
N VAL A 24 6.67 -1.04 -1.36
CA VAL A 24 5.20 -1.20 -1.24
C VAL A 24 4.75 -2.54 -1.81
N GLY A 25 5.25 -2.93 -2.99
CA GLY A 25 4.89 -4.21 -3.61
C GLY A 25 5.26 -5.40 -2.72
N PHE A 26 6.49 -5.41 -2.19
CA PHE A 26 6.95 -6.45 -1.28
C PHE A 26 6.14 -6.48 0.03
N LEU A 27 5.87 -5.30 0.60
CA LEU A 27 5.08 -5.18 1.82
C LEU A 27 3.63 -5.64 1.64
N ARG A 28 3.07 -5.46 0.44
CA ARG A 28 1.72 -5.89 0.09
C ARG A 28 1.63 -7.40 -0.11
N LEU A 29 2.69 -8.03 -0.63
CA LEU A 29 2.82 -9.49 -0.63
C LEU A 29 2.86 -10.03 0.80
N ILE A 30 3.68 -9.44 1.66
CA ILE A 30 3.72 -9.83 3.09
C ILE A 30 2.34 -9.65 3.72
N ALA A 31 1.68 -8.52 3.51
CA ALA A 31 0.34 -8.24 4.04
C ALA A 31 -0.71 -9.25 3.55
N ALA A 32 -0.57 -9.78 2.33
CA ALA A 32 -1.46 -10.81 1.81
C ALA A 32 -1.23 -12.19 2.46
N LEU A 33 0.00 -12.48 2.93
CA LEU A 33 0.32 -13.70 3.67
C LEU A 33 -0.06 -13.60 5.17
N THR A 34 -0.11 -12.40 5.74
CA THR A 34 -0.45 -12.15 7.15
C THR A 34 -1.72 -12.87 7.62
N PRO A 35 -2.89 -12.77 6.93
CA PRO A 35 -4.10 -13.45 7.39
C PRO A 35 -3.97 -14.97 7.40
N SER A 36 -3.19 -15.56 6.50
CA SER A 36 -2.90 -17.01 6.50
C SER A 36 -2.00 -17.44 7.66
N LEU A 37 -1.08 -16.57 8.08
CA LEU A 37 -0.22 -16.80 9.25
C LEU A 37 -1.01 -16.64 10.56
N GLU A 38 -1.91 -15.66 10.63
CA GLU A 38 -2.80 -15.45 11.77
C GLU A 38 -3.70 -16.66 12.01
N THR A 39 -4.32 -17.21 10.97
CA THR A 39 -5.19 -18.39 11.11
C THR A 39 -4.43 -19.61 11.61
N LEU A 40 -3.21 -19.85 11.10
CA LEU A 40 -2.35 -20.95 11.54
C LEU A 40 -1.93 -20.79 13.02
N ALA A 41 -1.56 -19.57 13.42
CA ALA A 41 -1.16 -19.28 14.80
C ALA A 41 -2.32 -19.45 15.78
N VAL A 42 -3.52 -19.01 15.41
CA VAL A 42 -4.74 -19.20 16.22
C VAL A 42 -5.11 -20.68 16.33
N ALA A 43 -5.02 -21.45 15.23
CA ALA A 43 -5.25 -22.89 15.26
C ALA A 43 -4.27 -23.60 16.21
N GLY A 44 -2.97 -23.28 16.14
CA GLY A 44 -1.97 -23.86 17.05
C GLY A 44 -2.21 -23.51 18.52
N LEU A 45 -2.77 -22.34 18.82
CA LEU A 45 -3.20 -22.00 20.17
C LEU A 45 -4.41 -22.82 20.61
N LEU A 46 -5.41 -22.96 19.73
CA LEU A 46 -6.61 -23.76 20.00
C LEU A 46 -6.28 -25.23 20.28
N ASP A 47 -5.33 -25.80 19.53
CA ASP A 47 -4.89 -27.18 19.73
C ASP A 47 -4.08 -27.39 21.03
N ALA A 48 -3.41 -26.35 21.52
CA ALA A 48 -2.63 -26.40 22.76
C ALA A 48 -3.47 -26.19 24.03
N LEU A 49 -4.65 -25.56 23.94
CA LEU A 49 -5.52 -25.26 25.08
C LEU A 49 -5.96 -26.53 25.86
N PRO A 50 -6.41 -27.64 25.23
CA PRO A 50 -6.80 -28.85 25.96
C PRO A 50 -5.66 -29.46 26.77
N GLY A 51 -4.42 -29.41 26.25
CA GLY A 51 -3.22 -29.92 26.93
C GLY A 51 -2.89 -29.11 28.20
N VAL A 52 -3.13 -27.80 28.18
CA VAL A 52 -2.87 -26.91 29.32
C VAL A 52 -3.94 -27.09 30.39
N VAL A 53 -5.21 -27.20 30.00
CA VAL A 53 -6.33 -27.43 30.92
C VAL A 53 -6.20 -28.79 31.62
N SER A 54 -5.75 -29.82 30.90
CA SER A 54 -5.55 -31.16 31.47
C SER A 54 -4.28 -31.29 32.34
N SER A 55 -3.20 -30.58 31.99
CA SER A 55 -1.90 -30.73 32.68
C SER A 55 -1.65 -29.71 33.79
N GLY A 56 -2.46 -28.64 33.88
CA GLY A 56 -2.29 -27.55 34.86
C GLY A 56 -1.00 -26.71 34.70
N ARG A 57 -0.13 -27.06 33.74
CA ARG A 57 1.14 -26.36 33.48
C ARG A 57 0.93 -25.23 32.47
N ILE A 58 0.76 -24.03 33.00
CA ILE A 58 0.63 -22.77 32.23
C ILE A 58 1.84 -22.53 31.30
N ALA A 59 3.01 -23.06 31.65
CA ALA A 59 4.21 -22.97 30.81
C ALA A 59 4.04 -23.55 29.39
N GLY A 60 3.15 -24.53 29.20
CA GLY A 60 2.85 -25.10 27.88
C GLY A 60 1.99 -24.18 26.99
N ALA A 61 1.22 -23.27 27.59
CA ALA A 61 0.41 -22.28 26.87
C ALA A 61 1.21 -21.05 26.43
N LEU A 62 2.35 -20.81 27.07
CA LEU A 62 3.12 -19.59 26.88
C LEU A 62 3.74 -19.52 25.48
N THR A 63 4.18 -20.66 24.94
CA THR A 63 4.74 -20.78 23.59
C THR A 63 3.73 -20.42 22.48
N PRO A 64 2.54 -21.04 22.40
CA PRO A 64 1.55 -20.67 21.38
C PRO A 64 0.98 -19.26 21.59
N LEU A 65 0.85 -18.80 22.84
CA LEU A 65 0.41 -17.42 23.13
C LEU A 65 1.42 -16.39 22.62
N LEU A 66 2.72 -16.64 22.83
CA LEU A 66 3.79 -15.78 22.35
C LEU A 66 3.89 -15.81 20.82
N ALA A 67 3.60 -16.95 20.19
CA ALA A 67 3.51 -17.06 18.74
C ALA A 67 2.38 -16.19 18.16
N VAL A 68 1.17 -16.25 18.74
CA VAL A 68 0.04 -15.39 18.33
C VAL A 68 0.38 -13.92 18.52
N PHE A 69 0.97 -13.56 19.66
CA PHE A 69 1.41 -12.19 19.92
C PHE A 69 2.44 -11.69 18.90
N ALA A 70 3.43 -12.52 18.55
CA ALA A 70 4.44 -12.18 17.56
C ALA A 70 3.82 -11.97 16.15
N VAL A 71 2.85 -12.80 15.77
CA VAL A 71 2.14 -12.65 14.48
C VAL A 71 1.32 -11.37 14.45
N LEU A 72 0.56 -11.06 15.51
CA LEU A 72 -0.21 -9.81 15.62
C LEU A 72 0.70 -8.58 15.59
N LEU A 73 1.83 -8.61 16.29
CA LEU A 73 2.82 -7.54 16.27
C LEU A 73 3.38 -7.32 14.85
N CYS A 74 3.72 -8.41 14.15
CA CYS A 74 4.19 -8.36 12.77
C CYS A 74 3.12 -7.75 11.83
N SER A 75 1.87 -8.19 11.96
CA SER A 75 0.70 -7.67 11.23
C SER A 75 0.58 -6.15 11.39
N TYR A 76 0.65 -5.67 12.64
CA TYR A 76 0.57 -4.24 12.94
C TYR A 76 1.73 -3.44 12.33
N VAL A 77 2.96 -3.93 12.46
CA VAL A 77 4.16 -3.27 11.90
C VAL A 77 4.07 -3.17 10.38
N VAL A 78 3.68 -4.26 9.71
CA VAL A 78 3.49 -4.32 8.25
C VAL A 78 2.43 -3.31 7.81
N GLN A 79 1.29 -3.25 8.50
CA GLN A 79 0.21 -2.33 8.15
C GLN A 79 0.64 -0.86 8.36
N THR A 80 1.37 -0.57 9.43
CA THR A 80 1.88 0.76 9.75
C THR A 80 2.91 1.23 8.73
N LEU A 81 3.86 0.37 8.38
CA LEU A 81 4.84 0.62 7.32
C LEU A 81 4.16 0.87 5.97
N ASN A 82 3.11 0.11 5.65
CA ASN A 82 2.40 0.26 4.39
C ASN A 82 1.74 1.65 4.28
N ARG A 83 1.06 2.08 5.35
CA ARG A 83 0.50 3.43 5.42
C ARG A 83 1.57 4.50 5.29
N PHE A 84 2.70 4.35 5.98
CA PHE A 84 3.81 5.29 5.91
C PHE A 84 4.42 5.39 4.51
N LEU A 85 4.68 4.25 3.86
CA LEU A 85 5.21 4.23 2.50
C LEU A 85 4.23 4.83 1.50
N MET A 86 2.93 4.51 1.62
CA MET A 86 1.89 5.05 0.75
C MET A 86 1.77 6.56 0.90
N LEU A 87 1.81 7.08 2.13
CA LEU A 87 1.80 8.51 2.40
C LEU A 87 3.05 9.20 1.82
N ARG A 88 4.23 8.61 2.03
CA ARG A 88 5.49 9.16 1.49
C ARG A 88 5.51 9.16 -0.04
N LEU A 89 4.93 8.13 -0.67
CA LEU A 89 4.77 8.06 -2.12
C LEU A 89 3.80 9.14 -2.61
N SER A 90 2.69 9.37 -1.90
CA SER A 90 1.72 10.41 -2.22
C SER A 90 2.34 11.81 -2.19
N MET A 91 3.08 12.15 -1.12
CA MET A 91 3.78 13.44 -1.03
C MET A 91 4.77 13.62 -2.19
N ARG A 92 5.54 12.58 -2.54
CA ARG A 92 6.52 12.64 -3.63
C ARG A 92 5.85 12.78 -5.00
N LEU A 93 4.68 12.18 -5.19
CA LEU A 93 3.87 12.35 -6.38
C LEU A 93 3.33 13.78 -6.46
N GLU A 94 2.82 14.33 -5.37
CA GLU A 94 2.34 15.72 -5.33
C GLU A 94 3.47 16.70 -5.66
N ASP A 95 4.63 16.54 -5.03
CA ASP A 95 5.82 17.39 -5.23
C ASP A 95 6.35 17.39 -6.68
N ARG A 96 6.14 16.31 -7.43
CA ARG A 96 6.71 16.11 -8.77
C ARG A 96 5.68 16.25 -9.89
N LEU A 97 4.52 15.61 -9.73
CA LEU A 97 3.50 15.52 -10.77
C LEU A 97 2.78 16.85 -10.96
N LYS A 98 2.47 17.57 -9.87
CA LYS A 98 1.78 18.86 -9.91
C LYS A 98 2.58 19.93 -10.67
N PRO A 99 3.87 20.18 -10.37
CA PRO A 99 4.64 21.17 -11.13
C PRO A 99 4.87 20.75 -12.58
N GLU A 100 5.06 19.46 -12.88
CA GLU A 100 5.20 19.01 -14.26
C GLU A 100 3.89 19.14 -15.07
N PHE A 101 2.74 18.86 -14.44
CA PHE A 101 1.43 19.08 -15.06
C PHE A 101 1.22 20.55 -15.40
N VAL A 102 1.44 21.45 -14.44
CA VAL A 102 1.34 22.90 -14.66
C VAL A 102 2.31 23.37 -15.75
N ALA A 103 3.55 22.87 -15.75
CA ALA A 103 4.52 23.21 -16.79
C ALA A 103 4.11 22.70 -18.19
N LYS A 104 3.44 21.55 -18.26
CA LYS A 104 2.92 20.98 -19.52
C LYS A 104 1.74 21.79 -20.05
N VAL A 105 0.80 22.16 -19.18
CA VAL A 105 -0.34 23.03 -19.52
C VAL A 105 0.13 24.40 -20.00
N ASN A 106 1.11 25.00 -19.32
CA ASN A 106 1.65 26.31 -19.70
C ASN A 106 2.42 26.29 -21.05
N ARG A 107 2.85 25.12 -21.52
CA ARG A 107 3.48 24.94 -22.84
C ARG A 107 2.49 24.60 -23.95
N LEU A 108 1.21 24.42 -23.61
CA LEU A 108 0.19 24.07 -24.58
C LEU A 108 -0.13 25.28 -25.47
N ALA A 109 -0.35 25.03 -26.76
CA ALA A 109 -0.73 26.09 -27.68
C ALA A 109 -2.11 26.66 -27.29
N TYR A 110 -2.30 27.97 -27.49
CA TYR A 110 -3.53 28.67 -27.10
C TYR A 110 -4.78 28.10 -27.79
N GLU A 111 -4.63 27.56 -29.00
CA GLU A 111 -5.68 26.87 -29.76
C GLU A 111 -6.29 25.68 -29.01
N HIS A 112 -5.53 25.02 -28.13
CA HIS A 112 -6.02 23.91 -27.30
C HIS A 112 -6.60 24.35 -25.95
N ILE A 113 -6.43 25.62 -25.58
CA ILE A 113 -7.04 26.21 -24.38
C ILE A 113 -8.43 26.76 -24.72
N GLU A 114 -8.62 27.22 -25.96
CA GLU A 114 -9.89 27.76 -26.46
C GLU A 114 -10.86 26.65 -26.92
N ASP A 115 -10.36 25.45 -27.21
CA ASP A 115 -11.19 24.27 -27.46
C ASP A 115 -11.83 23.76 -26.14
N ASP A 116 -13.14 23.96 -26.00
CA ASP A 116 -13.92 23.56 -24.82
C ASP A 116 -13.72 22.07 -24.44
N GLY A 117 -13.56 21.19 -25.43
CA GLY A 117 -13.34 19.77 -25.19
C GLY A 117 -11.98 19.47 -24.57
N THR A 118 -10.94 20.15 -25.04
CA THR A 118 -9.58 20.02 -24.50
C THR A 118 -9.48 20.68 -23.12
N TYR A 119 -10.17 21.79 -22.90
CA TYR A 119 -10.24 22.45 -21.60
C TYR A 119 -10.92 21.58 -20.54
N ASP A 120 -12.06 20.94 -20.87
CA ASP A 120 -12.75 19.99 -19.97
C ASP A 120 -11.84 18.81 -19.59
N LEU A 121 -11.06 18.28 -20.55
CA LEU A 121 -10.09 17.23 -20.27
C LEU A 121 -8.99 17.70 -19.30
N LEU A 122 -8.49 18.93 -19.46
CA LEU A 122 -7.47 19.49 -18.57
C LEU A 122 -8.01 19.72 -17.15
N GLU A 123 -9.24 20.20 -17.02
CA GLU A 123 -9.90 20.41 -15.74
C GLU A 123 -10.11 19.08 -15.00
N ARG A 124 -10.57 18.05 -15.70
CA ARG A 124 -10.75 16.71 -15.13
C ARG A 124 -9.43 16.08 -14.68
N VAL A 125 -8.39 16.16 -15.52
CA VAL A 125 -7.06 15.66 -15.13
C VAL A 125 -6.51 16.45 -13.95
N GLY A 126 -6.71 17.77 -13.91
CA GLY A 126 -6.34 18.62 -12.79
C GLY A 126 -7.03 18.25 -11.48
N ALA A 127 -8.31 17.88 -11.53
CA ALA A 127 -9.07 17.40 -10.37
C ALA A 127 -8.64 16.01 -9.88
N ASP A 128 -8.12 15.17 -10.78
CA ASP A 128 -7.62 13.82 -10.46
C ASP A 128 -6.18 13.81 -9.91
N LEU A 129 -5.46 14.95 -9.90
CA LEU A 129 -4.15 15.04 -9.28
C LEU A 129 -4.24 14.91 -7.73
N PRO A 130 -3.27 14.23 -7.09
CA PRO A 130 -3.19 14.22 -5.64
C PRO A 130 -3.00 15.65 -5.11
N GLY A 131 -3.74 16.02 -4.07
CA GLY A 131 -3.66 17.31 -3.40
C GLY A 131 -3.61 17.21 -1.89
#